data_AF-A0A0M8ZQR4-F1
#
_entry.id   AF-A0A0M8ZQR4-F1
#
_cell.length_a   1.000
_cell.length_b   1.000
_cell.length_c   1.000
_cell.angle_alpha   90.00
_cell.angle_beta   90.00
_cell.angle_gamma   90.00
#
_symmetry.space_group_name_H-M   'P 1'
#
loop_
_entity.id
_entity.type
_entity.pdbx_description
1 polymer ?
#
loop_
_entity_poly.entity_id
_entity_poly.type
_entity_poly.pdbx_seq_one_letter_code
_entity_poly.pdbx_strand_id
1 'polypeptide(L)'
;MEIYKNNRIIKTPVFYSAYTQCVNDPYCAARTVQGYMARFAQDCNGDGNINCDDFLRIHRFGGYGCSGNLNSKYENTYKLCMQTFSKQ
;
A
#
# COMPACT_ATOMS: atom_id res chain seq x y z
N MET A 1 -20.36 10.89 -25.78
CA MET A 1 -20.24 9.92 -26.89
C MET A 1 -20.62 8.57 -26.35
N GLU A 2 -21.78 8.05 -26.75
CA GLU A 2 -22.24 6.70 -26.39
C GLU A 2 -21.98 5.79 -27.59
N ILE A 3 -21.21 4.72 -27.38
CA ILE A 3 -20.92 3.74 -28.44
C ILE A 3 -21.86 2.55 -28.23
N TYR A 4 -22.79 2.37 -29.18
CA TYR A 4 -23.71 1.24 -29.22
C TYR A 4 -23.08 0.08 -30.02
N LYS A 5 -23.15 -1.14 -29.49
CA LYS A 5 -23.03 -2.37 -30.29
C LYS A 5 -24.20 -3.28 -29.94
N ASN A 6 -24.94 -3.72 -30.95
CA ASN A 6 -26.08 -4.65 -30.84
C ASN A 6 -27.18 -4.20 -29.85
N ASN A 7 -27.52 -2.91 -29.86
CA ASN A 7 -28.68 -2.35 -29.16
C ASN A 7 -28.77 -2.67 -27.66
N ARG A 8 -27.65 -3.01 -27.03
CA ARG A 8 -27.47 -2.98 -25.58
C ARG A 8 -26.69 -1.73 -25.23
N ILE A 9 -27.05 -1.11 -24.10
CA ILE A 9 -26.12 -0.26 -23.37
C ILE A 9 -24.94 -1.16 -23.04
N ILE A 10 -23.88 -1.11 -23.84
CA ILE A 10 -22.57 -1.46 -23.32
C ILE A 10 -22.38 -0.38 -22.27
N LYS A 11 -22.54 -0.74 -20.99
CA LYS A 11 -21.79 -0.02 -19.97
C LYS A 11 -20.36 -0.22 -20.44
N THR A 12 -19.81 0.72 -21.21
CA THR A 12 -18.38 0.94 -21.20
C THR A 12 -18.07 0.89 -19.72
N PRO A 13 -17.40 -0.16 -19.21
CA PRO A 13 -17.14 -0.20 -17.78
C PRO A 13 -16.42 1.11 -17.54
N VAL A 14 -16.97 1.95 -16.66
CA VAL A 14 -16.34 3.19 -16.22
C VAL A 14 -14.87 2.86 -16.14
N PHE A 15 -14.02 3.50 -16.96
CA PHE A 15 -12.61 3.15 -17.13
C PHE A 15 -11.92 3.26 -15.76
N TYR A 16 -12.05 2.25 -14.92
CA TYR A 16 -11.31 2.12 -13.69
C TYR A 16 -9.91 1.89 -14.18
N SER A 17 -9.04 2.88 -13.96
CA SER A 17 -7.64 2.76 -14.33
C SER A 17 -7.07 1.46 -13.73
N ALA A 18 -6.10 0.83 -14.41
CA ALA A 18 -5.44 -0.36 -13.87
C ALA A 18 -4.93 -0.13 -12.43
N TYR A 19 -4.52 1.11 -12.13
CA TYR A 19 -4.21 1.56 -10.78
C TYR A 19 -5.41 1.39 -9.82
N THR A 20 -6.57 1.98 -10.13
CA THR A 20 -7.75 1.93 -9.25
C THR A 20 -8.25 0.49 -9.07
N GLN A 21 -8.12 -0.37 -10.08
CA GLN A 21 -8.44 -1.80 -9.93
C GLN A 21 -7.47 -2.48 -8.96
N CYS A 22 -6.16 -2.22 -9.11
CA CYS A 22 -5.14 -2.86 -8.28
C CYS A 22 -5.21 -2.44 -6.80
N VAL A 23 -5.39 -1.15 -6.51
CA VAL A 23 -5.43 -0.66 -5.12
C VAL A 23 -6.65 -1.14 -4.34
N ASN A 24 -7.71 -1.60 -5.04
CA ASN A 24 -8.90 -2.18 -4.43
C ASN A 24 -8.91 -3.72 -4.43
N ASP A 25 -7.88 -4.36 -5.00
CA ASP A 25 -7.68 -5.81 -4.92
C ASP A 25 -6.56 -6.11 -3.90
N PRO A 26 -6.83 -6.88 -2.82
CA PRO A 26 -5.86 -7.07 -1.74
C PRO A 26 -4.58 -7.77 -2.20
N TYR A 27 -4.66 -8.68 -3.18
CA TYR A 27 -3.49 -9.40 -3.69
C TYR A 27 -2.65 -8.54 -4.64
N CYS A 28 -3.28 -7.68 -5.44
CA CYS A 28 -2.59 -6.74 -6.31
C CYS A 28 -1.92 -5.63 -5.50
N ALA A 29 -2.64 -5.05 -4.54
CA ALA A 29 -2.11 -4.06 -3.63
C ALA A 29 -0.93 -4.62 -2.82
N ALA A 30 -1.07 -5.80 -2.21
CA ALA A 30 0.00 -6.42 -1.42
C ALA A 30 1.25 -6.69 -2.26
N ARG A 31 1.11 -7.26 -3.47
CA ARG A 31 2.26 -7.49 -4.37
C ARG A 31 2.96 -6.19 -4.77
N THR A 32 2.20 -5.12 -4.99
CA THR A 32 2.76 -3.80 -5.30
C THR A 32 3.56 -3.25 -4.13
N VAL A 33 3.03 -3.35 -2.91
CA VAL A 33 3.74 -2.95 -1.68
C VAL A 33 5.01 -3.80 -1.49
N GLN A 34 4.93 -5.12 -1.62
CA GLN A 34 6.08 -6.01 -1.50
C GLN A 34 7.20 -5.66 -2.49
N GLY A 35 6.87 -5.38 -3.75
CA GLY A 35 7.85 -4.94 -4.75
C GLY A 35 8.48 -3.59 -4.40
N TYR A 36 7.69 -2.66 -3.86
CA TYR A 36 8.21 -1.37 -3.38
C TYR A 36 9.16 -1.54 -2.20
N MET A 37 8.81 -2.39 -1.22
CA MET A 37 9.66 -2.67 -0.07
C MET A 37 10.93 -3.41 -0.48
N ALA A 38 10.87 -4.37 -1.41
CA ALA A 38 12.06 -5.04 -1.93
C ALA A 38 13.06 -4.08 -2.59
N ARG A 39 12.57 -2.99 -3.21
CA ARG A 39 13.41 -1.97 -3.84
C ARG A 39 14.02 -0.99 -2.84
N PHE A 40 13.30 -0.66 -1.76
CA PHE A 40 13.64 0.43 -0.85
C PHE A 40 13.88 0.01 0.60
N ALA A 41 13.98 -1.29 0.86
CA ALA A 41 14.25 -1.86 2.18
C ALA A 41 15.54 -1.25 2.75
N GLN A 42 15.40 -0.61 3.91
CA GLN A 42 16.49 -0.02 4.68
C GLN A 42 16.02 0.14 6.13
N ASP A 43 16.98 0.21 7.06
CA ASP A 43 16.71 0.51 8.47
C ASP A 43 16.34 2.01 8.58
N CYS A 44 15.07 2.27 8.81
CA CYS A 44 14.49 3.60 8.85
C CYS A 44 14.39 4.15 10.27
N ASN A 45 14.32 3.28 11.27
CA ASN A 45 14.15 3.65 12.67
C ASN A 45 15.48 3.63 13.47
N GLY A 46 16.55 3.08 12.90
CA GLY A 46 17.89 2.99 13.47
C GLY A 46 18.05 1.87 14.49
N ASP A 47 17.19 0.84 14.48
CA ASP A 47 17.22 -0.26 15.45
C ASP A 47 18.13 -1.44 15.05
N GLY A 48 18.72 -1.38 13.85
CA GLY A 48 19.61 -2.41 13.30
C GLY A 48 18.90 -3.57 12.61
N ASN A 49 17.57 -3.60 12.57
CA ASN A 49 16.77 -4.58 11.86
C ASN A 49 15.97 -3.92 10.74
N ILE A 50 15.67 -4.68 9.69
CA ILE A 50 14.74 -4.24 8.65
C ILE A 50 13.47 -5.09 8.80
N ASN A 51 12.41 -4.48 9.31
CA ASN A 51 11.18 -5.17 9.66
C ASN A 51 9.92 -4.34 9.32
N CYS A 52 8.76 -4.75 9.86
CA CYS A 52 7.47 -4.09 9.60
C CYS A 52 7.46 -2.60 10.02
N ASP A 53 8.24 -2.21 11.03
CA ASP A 53 8.35 -0.83 11.50
C ASP A 53 9.02 0.06 10.43
N ASP A 54 10.02 -0.47 9.72
CA ASP A 54 10.67 0.21 8.61
C ASP A 54 9.77 0.28 7.38
N PHE A 55 9.11 -0.84 7.05
CA PHE A 55 8.22 -0.88 5.89
C PHE A 55 7.01 0.05 6.05
N LEU A 56 6.51 0.24 7.28
CA LEU A 56 5.51 1.25 7.58
C LEU A 56 6.02 2.67 7.26
N ARG A 57 7.26 2.98 7.66
CA ARG A 57 7.89 4.29 7.42
C ARG A 57 8.17 4.52 5.95
N ILE A 58 8.66 3.51 5.24
CA ILE A 58 8.88 3.55 3.78
C ILE A 58 7.55 3.76 3.06
N HIS A 59 6.48 3.08 3.47
CA HIS A 59 5.16 3.28 2.88
C HIS A 59 4.64 4.72 3.09
N ARG A 60 4.91 5.30 4.26
CA ARG A 60 4.41 6.64 4.63
C ARG A 60 5.20 7.79 4.01
N PHE A 61 6.53 7.67 3.96
CA PHE A 61 7.46 8.74 3.61
C PHE A 61 8.21 8.51 2.29
N GLY A 62 8.06 7.33 1.69
CA GLY A 62 8.79 6.92 0.50
C GLY A 62 10.21 6.42 0.81
N GLY A 63 10.83 5.81 -0.20
CA GLY A 63 12.10 5.10 -0.07
C GLY A 63 13.35 5.94 0.23
N TYR A 64 13.28 7.27 0.21
CA TYR A 64 14.43 8.14 0.53
C TYR A 64 14.20 9.03 1.77
N GLY A 65 13.01 8.98 2.38
CA GLY A 65 12.60 9.90 3.44
C GLY A 65 12.14 9.22 4.73
N CYS A 66 12.41 7.93 4.91
CA CYS A 66 11.75 7.12 5.93
C CYS A 66 12.23 7.35 7.38
N SER A 67 13.31 8.11 7.59
CA SER A 67 13.82 8.42 8.94
C SER A 67 13.00 9.47 9.70
N GLY A 68 11.96 10.04 9.09
CA GLY A 68 11.07 11.01 9.74
C GLY A 68 10.22 10.40 10.85
N ASN A 69 9.85 11.20 11.86
CA ASN A 69 8.96 10.74 12.94
C ASN A 69 7.53 10.54 12.43
N LEU A 70 6.92 9.40 12.77
CA LEU A 70 5.52 9.15 12.47
C LEU A 70 4.63 10.01 13.36
N ASN A 71 3.47 10.39 12.82
CA ASN A 71 2.42 10.95 13.64
C ASN A 71 1.89 9.87 14.61
N SER A 72 1.71 10.24 15.88
CA SER A 72 1.32 9.30 16.95
C SER A 72 0.03 8.54 16.65
N LYS A 73 -0.97 9.16 16.02
CA LYS A 73 -2.22 8.48 15.64
C LYS A 73 -1.94 7.35 14.65
N TYR A 74 -1.12 7.62 13.63
CA TYR A 74 -0.79 6.64 12.59
C TYR A 74 0.02 5.47 13.17
N GLU A 75 1.04 5.78 13.97
CA GLU A 75 1.89 4.78 14.61
C GLU A 75 1.09 3.91 15.60
N ASN A 76 0.22 4.52 16.41
CA ASN A 76 -0.61 3.77 17.36
C ASN A 76 -1.61 2.84 16.67
N THR A 77 -2.22 3.27 15.55
CA THR A 77 -3.11 2.40 14.77
C THR A 77 -2.36 1.18 14.23
N TYR A 78 -1.15 1.36 13.70
CA TYR A 78 -0.31 0.25 13.26
C TYR A 78 0.08 -0.68 14.42
N LYS A 79 0.55 -0.12 15.56
CA LYS A 79 0.94 -0.92 16.73
C LYS A 79 -0.21 -1.76 17.26
N LEU A 80 -1.42 -1.20 17.31
CA LEU A 80 -2.62 -1.94 17.70
C LEU A 80 -2.91 -3.10 16.74
N CYS A 81 -2.79 -2.88 15.43
CA CYS A 81 -2.95 -3.91 14.42
C CYS A 81 -1.94 -5.05 14.62
N MET A 82 -0.65 -4.72 14.73
CA MET A 82 0.42 -5.70 14.96
C MET A 82 0.21 -6.48 16.26
N GLN A 83 -0.19 -5.82 17.35
CA GLN A 83 -0.50 -6.51 18.61
C GLN A 83 -1.66 -7.48 18.46
N THR A 84 -2.70 -7.09 17.70
CA THR A 84 -3.91 -7.89 17.51
C THR A 84 -3.67 -9.11 16.61
N PHE A 85 -2.79 -8.99 15.61
CA PHE A 85 -2.63 -9.98 14.54
C PHE A 85 -1.22 -10.58 14.42
N SER A 86 -0.31 -10.34 15.37
CA SER A 86 1.09 -10.82 15.37
C SER A 86 1.31 -12.35 15.22
N LYS A 87 0.25 -13.15 15.24
CA LYS A 87 0.30 -14.63 15.19
C LYS A 87 -0.50 -15.25 14.03
N GLN A 88 -1.00 -14.44 13.10
CA GLN A 88 -1.64 -14.94 11.87
C GLN A 88 -0.59 -15.31 10.83
#